data_AF-A0AB36ZMC8-F1
#
_entry.id   AF-A0AB36ZMC8-F1
#
_cell.length_a   1.000
_cell.length_b   1.000
_cell.length_c   1.000
_cell.angle_alpha   90.00
_cell.angle_beta   90.00
_cell.angle_gamma   90.00
#
_symmetry.space_group_name_H-M   'P 1'
#
loop_
_entity.id
_entity.type
_entity.pdbx_description
1 polymer ?
#
loop_
_entity_poly.entity_id
_entity_poly.type
_entity_poly.pdbx_seq_one_letter_code
_entity_poly.pdbx_strand_id
1 'polypeptide(L)'
;MDGRGERVPGSARPRLPPPPPPPKGLSVPRPPYRLAAMALACLLAAGGSAALAPSALATQAVAETPTAFVPGETPPAEARGSQTYTNALLGGDSLDAGERIFSNGDSASFEMQADGNAVIYDAGRRPVWSTRTQGTGATTVRMQEDGNLVVVTGSGTPVWASGTAGETGALALIQDDGQLVLVRPNGDTAWSSADEQEPEPEPIADVLDSGRELSPEQQLTASDGRSRAAMQSDGNLVVYVDGSPRWSSVTSGAGNRLAMQTDGNAVVSAPGSGVRWQAGTPGNPGARMRMQNDGNLVITAASGRPLWASSTSRAPEIRDVLSSGSRLSRGQQLTSPDGRSRASLQGDGNLAVYSRGDVRWGAGTQGEGETLSMQSDGNAVVTSASGRPLWASGTAGNPGSRLQMQNDGNLVVYSASGRALWASDTPPAPPAPAVRDTLSSGSRLASGQLLRSSDGGSEAVMQGDGNLVVYSRGSARWAAGTSGGGNRLEMQSDGNAVVYAGSGGARWQSGTAGSPGSRMVMQNDGNLVIYSPQGRALWASAQAAAPAPGPGRPAYPGDAVNCDDFPDQASAQRYFDLYYPYYGDVAGLDRDEDGFACESN
;
A
#
# COMPACT_ATOMS: atom_id res chain seq x y z
N MET A 1 10.96 -80.96 -24.26
CA MET A 1 9.83 -80.98 -23.30
C MET A 1 10.40 -81.42 -21.96
N ASP A 2 11.04 -80.47 -21.30
CA ASP A 2 11.46 -80.49 -19.89
C ASP A 2 10.21 -80.35 -18.99
N GLY A 3 10.17 -80.70 -17.72
CA GLY A 3 11.21 -81.02 -16.74
C GLY A 3 10.58 -80.75 -15.36
N ARG A 4 10.80 -81.67 -14.41
CA ARG A 4 10.22 -81.67 -13.05
C ARG A 4 10.88 -80.63 -12.12
N GLY A 5 10.20 -80.34 -11.00
CA GLY A 5 10.77 -79.79 -9.75
C GLY A 5 10.45 -78.31 -9.54
N GLU A 6 10.16 -77.77 -8.35
CA GLU A 6 10.21 -78.21 -6.97
C GLU A 6 9.28 -77.29 -6.15
N ARG A 7 8.74 -77.77 -5.01
CA ARG A 7 8.09 -76.94 -4.00
C ARG A 7 9.16 -76.31 -3.11
N VAL A 8 9.06 -75.00 -2.86
CA VAL A 8 9.79 -74.29 -1.80
C VAL A 8 8.79 -73.85 -0.72
N PRO A 9 9.07 -74.08 0.58
CA PRO A 9 8.20 -73.65 1.68
C PRO A 9 8.55 -72.25 2.22
N GLY A 10 7.52 -71.53 2.67
CA GLY A 10 7.53 -70.64 3.85
C GLY A 10 8.54 -69.49 3.94
N SER A 11 8.05 -68.26 3.78
CA SER A 11 8.50 -67.15 4.64
C SER A 11 7.27 -66.40 5.18
N ALA A 12 6.93 -66.68 6.43
CA ALA A 12 5.97 -65.93 7.19
C ALA A 12 6.60 -64.57 7.56
N ARG A 13 5.99 -63.46 7.13
CA ARG A 13 6.29 -62.15 7.70
C ARG A 13 5.70 -62.08 9.12
N PRO A 14 6.42 -61.56 10.12
CA PRO A 14 5.89 -61.44 11.47
C PRO A 14 4.73 -60.45 11.50
N ARG A 15 3.60 -60.85 12.09
CA ARG A 15 2.51 -59.92 12.43
C ARG A 15 3.00 -59.02 13.56
N LEU A 16 3.02 -57.72 13.33
CA LEU A 16 3.18 -56.72 14.38
C LEU A 16 2.02 -56.85 15.40
N PRO A 17 2.28 -56.76 16.71
CA PRO A 17 1.22 -56.74 17.71
C PRO A 17 0.41 -55.43 17.60
N PRO A 18 -0.89 -55.45 17.93
CA PRO A 18 -1.72 -54.25 17.92
C PRO A 18 -1.25 -53.24 18.98
N PRO A 19 -1.42 -51.93 18.74
CA PRO A 19 -1.05 -50.88 19.70
C PRO A 19 -1.93 -50.94 20.96
N PRO A 20 -1.40 -50.50 22.13
CA PRO A 20 -2.14 -50.52 23.39
C PRO A 20 -3.30 -49.51 23.39
N PRO A 21 -4.37 -49.76 24.17
CA PRO A 21 -5.52 -48.87 24.24
C PRO A 21 -5.18 -47.54 24.94
N PRO A 22 -5.88 -46.44 24.60
CA PRO A 22 -5.68 -45.15 25.25
C PRO A 22 -6.13 -45.20 26.73
N PRO A 23 -5.49 -44.40 27.62
CA PRO A 23 -5.89 -44.34 29.01
C PRO A 23 -7.32 -43.80 29.17
N LYS A 24 -8.12 -44.53 29.96
CA LYS A 24 -9.46 -44.11 30.41
C LYS A 24 -9.35 -42.91 31.35
N GLY A 25 -10.25 -41.94 31.15
CA GLY A 25 -10.16 -40.61 31.72
C GLY A 25 -10.51 -40.45 33.20
N LEU A 26 -10.30 -39.21 33.66
CA LEU A 26 -11.00 -38.61 34.78
C LEU A 26 -11.89 -37.48 34.23
N SER A 27 -13.17 -37.64 34.49
CA SER A 27 -14.33 -36.77 34.23
C SER A 27 -14.39 -35.60 35.23
N VAL A 28 -14.83 -34.37 34.91
CA VAL A 28 -16.22 -33.78 34.96
C VAL A 28 -16.01 -32.23 35.16
N PRO A 29 -16.96 -31.26 35.00
CA PRO A 29 -18.10 -31.03 34.10
C PRO A 29 -18.01 -29.69 33.29
N ARG A 30 -18.92 -29.52 32.32
CA ARG A 30 -19.32 -28.23 31.73
C ARG A 30 -20.42 -27.55 32.58
N PRO A 31 -20.54 -26.22 32.52
CA PRO A 31 -21.85 -25.54 32.52
C PRO A 31 -22.04 -24.63 31.28
N PRO A 32 -23.28 -24.12 31.05
CA PRO A 32 -23.86 -24.04 29.71
C PRO A 32 -23.95 -22.63 29.12
N TYR A 33 -24.12 -22.56 27.80
CA TYR A 33 -24.62 -21.37 27.10
C TYR A 33 -26.14 -21.23 27.32
N ARG A 34 -26.59 -20.02 27.72
CA ARG A 34 -27.98 -19.57 27.56
C ARG A 34 -28.02 -18.15 27.00
N LEU A 35 -28.96 -17.96 26.08
CA LEU A 35 -29.45 -16.71 25.49
C LEU A 35 -30.16 -15.80 26.52
N ALA A 36 -30.09 -14.47 26.32
CA ALA A 36 -31.12 -13.42 26.50
C ALA A 36 -30.40 -12.06 26.70
N ALA A 37 -30.53 -11.03 25.84
CA ALA A 37 -31.67 -10.14 25.57
C ALA A 37 -31.91 -9.02 26.63
N MET A 38 -31.83 -7.78 26.13
CA MET A 38 -32.57 -6.55 26.49
C MET A 38 -32.28 -5.73 27.78
N ALA A 39 -32.03 -4.43 27.52
CA ALA A 39 -32.71 -3.23 28.02
C ALA A 39 -32.30 -2.52 29.34
N LEU A 40 -31.79 -1.29 29.14
CA LEU A 40 -32.29 0.01 29.61
C LEU A 40 -32.39 0.34 31.13
N ALA A 41 -31.77 1.47 31.50
CA ALA A 41 -32.39 2.67 32.12
C ALA A 41 -31.69 3.26 33.36
N CYS A 42 -31.65 4.60 33.36
CA CYS A 42 -31.18 5.56 34.36
C CYS A 42 -31.81 5.43 35.77
N LEU A 43 -31.12 5.95 36.81
CA LEU A 43 -31.57 7.15 37.57
C LEU A 43 -30.55 7.64 38.63
N LEU A 44 -30.70 8.91 39.00
CA LEU A 44 -29.87 9.86 39.75
C LEU A 44 -30.03 9.85 41.28
N ALA A 45 -29.07 10.59 41.92
CA ALA A 45 -29.20 11.46 43.13
C ALA A 45 -29.18 10.80 44.54
N ALA A 46 -28.64 11.37 45.64
CA ALA A 46 -27.92 12.62 45.94
C ALA A 46 -27.42 12.63 47.42
N GLY A 47 -26.54 13.60 47.76
CA GLY A 47 -26.24 14.13 49.12
C GLY A 47 -24.83 13.76 49.65
N GLY A 48 -23.85 14.64 49.89
CA GLY A 48 -23.82 16.00 50.47
C GLY A 48 -23.51 15.90 51.99
N SER A 49 -22.57 16.57 52.66
CA SER A 49 -21.68 17.70 52.38
C SER A 49 -20.61 17.85 53.51
N ALA A 50 -19.51 18.57 53.21
CA ALA A 50 -18.71 19.49 54.06
C ALA A 50 -17.85 18.91 55.22
N ALA A 51 -16.69 19.45 55.62
CA ALA A 51 -15.70 20.48 55.22
C ALA A 51 -14.53 20.33 56.27
N LEU A 52 -13.26 20.75 56.14
CA LEU A 52 -12.66 22.06 55.90
C LEU A 52 -11.12 21.91 55.67
N ALA A 53 -10.56 22.86 54.92
CA ALA A 53 -9.17 23.02 54.49
C ALA A 53 -8.20 23.56 55.57
N PRO A 54 -6.92 23.80 55.20
CA PRO A 54 -6.56 25.19 54.90
C PRO A 54 -5.79 25.41 53.57
N SER A 55 -6.05 26.59 53.02
CA SER A 55 -5.46 27.40 51.92
C SER A 55 -3.96 27.71 52.11
N ALA A 56 -3.14 28.22 51.18
CA ALA A 56 -3.17 28.52 49.73
C ALA A 56 -1.76 29.02 49.34
N LEU A 57 -1.31 28.84 48.10
CA LEU A 57 -0.82 29.90 47.20
C LEU A 57 -0.51 29.32 45.82
N ALA A 58 -1.30 29.78 44.85
CA ALA A 58 -1.18 29.53 43.44
C ALA A 58 -0.23 30.54 42.81
N THR A 59 0.64 30.07 41.91
CA THR A 59 1.30 30.90 40.91
C THR A 59 0.88 30.41 39.54
N GLN A 60 0.48 31.38 38.71
CA GLN A 60 -0.31 31.25 37.49
C GLN A 60 0.39 30.40 36.41
N ALA A 61 -0.32 29.41 35.88
CA ALA A 61 -0.17 29.02 34.49
C ALA A 61 -1.32 29.67 33.73
N VAL A 62 -1.00 30.74 33.01
CA VAL A 62 -1.94 31.41 32.11
C VAL A 62 -2.23 30.43 30.98
N ALA A 63 -3.49 30.04 30.86
CA ALA A 63 -4.02 29.50 29.62
C ALA A 63 -3.97 30.63 28.59
N GLU A 64 -3.12 30.51 27.58
CA GLU A 64 -3.20 31.41 26.44
C GLU A 64 -4.46 31.05 25.64
N THR A 65 -5.52 31.82 25.87
CA THR A 65 -6.53 32.12 24.84
C THR A 65 -5.81 32.39 23.53
N PRO A 66 -6.24 31.82 22.39
CA PRO A 66 -5.76 32.30 21.09
C PRO A 66 -6.08 33.79 21.04
N THR A 67 -5.06 34.62 20.83
CA THR A 67 -5.21 36.06 20.72
C THR A 67 -6.22 36.36 19.62
N ALA A 68 -7.40 36.80 20.03
CA ALA A 68 -8.32 37.50 19.17
C ALA A 68 -7.64 38.76 18.64
N PHE A 69 -7.84 39.01 17.35
CA PHE A 69 -7.48 40.23 16.65
C PHE A 69 -8.03 41.45 17.40
N VAL A 70 -7.18 42.45 17.66
CA VAL A 70 -7.61 43.77 18.16
C VAL A 70 -8.27 44.52 16.99
N PRO A 71 -9.56 44.90 17.05
CA PRO A 71 -10.16 45.71 16.01
C PRO A 71 -9.72 47.17 16.19
N GLY A 72 -8.99 47.74 15.22
CA GLY A 72 -8.76 49.19 15.27
C GLY A 72 -7.75 49.86 14.33
N GLU A 73 -6.85 49.15 13.64
CA GLU A 73 -5.89 49.85 12.77
C GLU A 73 -5.78 49.16 11.40
N THR A 74 -6.18 49.89 10.36
CA THR A 74 -5.93 49.56 8.95
C THR A 74 -4.45 49.82 8.63
N PRO A 75 -3.63 48.80 8.31
CA PRO A 75 -2.29 49.03 7.83
C PRO A 75 -2.33 49.57 6.39
N PRO A 76 -1.38 50.42 5.97
CA PRO A 76 -1.38 50.98 4.63
C PRO A 76 -1.09 49.90 3.60
N ALA A 77 -1.77 50.01 2.47
CA ALA A 77 -1.59 49.15 1.31
C ALA A 77 -0.19 49.34 0.72
N GLU A 78 0.72 48.37 0.94
CA GLU A 78 1.90 48.20 0.09
C GLU A 78 2.46 46.76 0.19
N ALA A 79 2.66 46.17 -1.00
CA ALA A 79 3.38 44.93 -1.34
C ALA A 79 2.99 43.63 -0.58
N ARG A 80 1.95 42.92 -1.05
CA ARG A 80 1.70 41.51 -0.67
C ARG A 80 2.75 40.58 -1.31
N GLY A 81 3.84 40.35 -0.58
CA GLY A 81 4.73 39.20 -0.79
C GLY A 81 4.08 37.91 -0.27
N SER A 82 4.41 36.78 -0.90
CA SER A 82 3.96 35.41 -0.59
C SER A 82 3.83 35.16 0.92
N GLN A 83 2.60 35.18 1.43
CA GLN A 83 2.31 34.67 2.77
C GLN A 83 2.10 33.16 2.65
N THR A 84 3.02 32.39 3.23
CA THR A 84 2.85 30.95 3.42
C THR A 84 1.99 30.75 4.65
N TYR A 85 0.67 30.78 4.48
CA TYR A 85 -0.20 30.29 5.53
C TYR A 85 0.02 28.79 5.64
N THR A 86 0.43 28.32 6.82
CA THR A 86 0.64 26.89 7.00
C THR A 86 -0.70 26.18 6.94
N ASN A 87 -1.74 26.68 7.64
CA ASN A 87 -3.00 25.97 7.86
C ASN A 87 -4.29 26.77 7.62
N ALA A 88 -4.24 28.00 7.10
CA ALA A 88 -5.42 28.85 6.97
C ALA A 88 -5.44 29.71 5.69
N LEU A 89 -6.61 30.23 5.32
CA LEU A 89 -6.77 31.31 4.33
C LEU A 89 -7.58 32.43 4.99
N LEU A 90 -7.05 33.64 5.02
CA LEU A 90 -7.74 34.85 5.47
C LEU A 90 -8.55 35.46 4.33
N GLY A 91 -9.44 36.39 4.68
CA GLY A 91 -10.16 37.19 3.70
C GLY A 91 -9.21 37.89 2.71
N GLY A 92 -9.38 37.58 1.42
CA GLY A 92 -8.57 38.07 0.32
C GLY A 92 -7.42 37.14 -0.10
N ASP A 93 -7.20 36.02 0.58
CA ASP A 93 -6.21 35.03 0.18
C ASP A 93 -6.77 34.05 -0.86
N SER A 94 -5.85 33.44 -1.60
CA SER A 94 -6.16 32.45 -2.62
C SER A 94 -5.13 31.33 -2.68
N LEU A 95 -5.57 30.18 -3.16
CA LEU A 95 -4.72 29.08 -3.62
C LEU A 95 -4.92 28.93 -5.11
N ASP A 96 -3.85 29.13 -5.88
CA ASP A 96 -3.83 28.81 -7.30
C ASP A 96 -3.61 27.31 -7.52
N ALA A 97 -3.91 26.84 -8.72
CA ALA A 97 -3.68 25.47 -9.16
C ALA A 97 -2.25 24.98 -8.84
N GLY A 98 -2.17 23.92 -8.04
CA GLY A 98 -0.94 23.30 -7.52
C GLY A 98 -0.59 23.71 -6.09
N GLU A 99 -1.18 24.80 -5.59
CA GLU A 99 -0.95 25.31 -4.24
C GLU A 99 -1.84 24.62 -3.20
N ARG A 100 -1.36 24.62 -1.97
CA ARG A 100 -1.99 23.90 -0.86
C ARG A 100 -1.64 24.54 0.48
N ILE A 101 -2.52 24.34 1.46
CA ILE A 101 -2.26 24.53 2.89
C ILE A 101 -2.27 23.18 3.61
N PHE A 102 -1.55 23.08 4.72
CA PHE A 102 -1.39 21.90 5.57
C PHE A 102 -1.98 22.12 6.95
N SER A 103 -2.54 21.09 7.57
CA SER A 103 -2.88 21.18 8.99
C SER A 103 -1.62 21.36 9.85
N ASN A 104 -1.76 21.85 11.09
CA ASN A 104 -0.60 22.17 11.95
C ASN A 104 0.31 20.95 12.23
N GLY A 105 -0.24 19.74 12.20
CA GLY A 105 0.50 18.48 12.35
C GLY A 105 0.90 17.81 11.03
N ASP A 106 0.73 18.49 9.87
CA ASP A 106 0.92 17.95 8.53
C ASP A 106 0.13 16.64 8.26
N SER A 107 -0.94 16.39 9.02
CA SER A 107 -1.76 15.18 8.91
C SER A 107 -2.88 15.31 7.88
N ALA A 108 -3.17 16.52 7.43
CA ALA A 108 -4.08 16.80 6.34
C ALA A 108 -3.57 17.96 5.48
N SER A 109 -4.03 18.04 4.23
CA SER A 109 -3.77 19.20 3.36
C SER A 109 -4.98 19.53 2.50
N PHE A 110 -5.23 20.81 2.27
CA PHE A 110 -6.23 21.30 1.32
C PHE A 110 -5.51 21.89 0.10
N GLU A 111 -5.75 21.31 -1.07
CA GLU A 111 -5.04 21.59 -2.32
C GLU A 111 -6.03 22.06 -3.40
N MET A 112 -5.70 23.16 -4.08
CA MET A 112 -6.31 23.49 -5.36
C MET A 112 -5.52 22.76 -6.44
N GLN A 113 -6.13 21.76 -7.09
CA GLN A 113 -5.46 20.94 -8.09
C GLN A 113 -5.42 21.60 -9.47
N ALA A 114 -4.48 21.14 -10.31
CA ALA A 114 -4.31 21.64 -11.67
C ALA A 114 -5.48 21.30 -12.62
N ASP A 115 -6.32 20.33 -12.27
CA ASP A 115 -7.51 19.94 -13.05
C ASP A 115 -8.74 20.80 -12.72
N GLY A 116 -8.62 21.76 -11.81
CA GLY A 116 -9.69 22.63 -11.36
C GLY A 116 -10.46 22.14 -10.13
N ASN A 117 -10.01 21.08 -9.48
CA ASN A 117 -10.67 20.55 -8.28
C ASN A 117 -10.00 21.05 -7.00
N ALA A 118 -10.78 21.43 -5.98
CA ALA A 118 -10.24 21.71 -4.65
C ALA A 118 -10.50 20.51 -3.73
N VAL A 119 -9.44 19.95 -3.15
CA VAL A 119 -9.45 18.62 -2.52
C VAL A 119 -8.75 18.64 -1.18
N ILE A 120 -9.34 17.98 -0.18
CA ILE A 120 -8.69 17.68 1.10
C ILE A 120 -8.07 16.28 1.01
N TYR A 121 -6.81 16.17 1.42
CA TYR A 121 -6.06 14.93 1.51
C TYR A 121 -5.69 14.59 2.95
N ASP A 122 -5.68 13.30 3.28
CA ASP A 122 -5.07 12.78 4.51
C ASP A 122 -3.53 12.69 4.42
N ALA A 123 -2.87 12.32 5.52
CA ALA A 123 -1.43 12.12 5.60
C ALA A 123 -0.87 11.08 4.60
N GLY A 124 -1.72 10.16 4.12
CA GLY A 124 -1.39 9.17 3.09
C GLY A 124 -1.61 9.66 1.66
N ARG A 125 -1.95 10.95 1.48
CA ARG A 125 -2.39 11.56 0.21
C ARG A 125 -3.64 10.91 -0.39
N ARG A 126 -4.54 10.40 0.45
CA ARG A 126 -5.86 9.91 0.00
C ARG A 126 -6.86 11.06 0.03
N PRO A 127 -7.64 11.29 -1.05
CA PRO A 127 -8.64 12.35 -1.04
C PRO A 127 -9.79 11.97 -0.11
N VAL A 128 -10.13 12.84 0.84
CA VAL A 128 -11.19 12.62 1.84
C VAL A 128 -12.41 13.52 1.61
N TRP A 129 -12.24 14.64 0.91
CA TRP A 129 -13.32 15.55 0.50
C TRP A 129 -12.92 16.31 -0.76
N SER A 130 -13.89 16.78 -1.56
CA SER A 130 -13.64 17.57 -2.78
C SER A 130 -14.85 18.44 -3.16
N THR A 131 -14.57 19.60 -3.77
CA THR A 131 -15.58 20.52 -4.34
C THR A 131 -16.27 19.98 -5.60
N ARG A 132 -15.73 18.91 -6.21
CA ARG A 132 -16.20 18.32 -7.47
C ARG A 132 -16.19 19.31 -8.64
N THR A 133 -15.22 20.22 -8.67
CA THR A 133 -15.10 21.28 -9.69
C THR A 133 -14.15 20.91 -10.83
N GLN A 134 -13.71 19.65 -10.92
CA GLN A 134 -12.79 19.19 -11.96
C GLN A 134 -13.33 19.46 -13.38
N GLY A 135 -12.46 19.96 -14.26
CA GLY A 135 -12.79 20.23 -15.66
C GLY A 135 -13.73 21.43 -15.91
N THR A 136 -14.08 22.20 -14.87
CA THR A 136 -14.89 23.41 -15.01
C THR A 136 -14.10 24.62 -15.53
N GLY A 137 -12.79 24.49 -15.68
CA GLY A 137 -11.87 25.60 -15.96
C GLY A 137 -11.50 26.41 -14.72
N ALA A 138 -11.86 25.92 -13.53
CA ALA A 138 -11.39 26.40 -12.23
C ALA A 138 -9.86 26.41 -12.16
N THR A 139 -9.31 27.50 -11.61
CA THR A 139 -7.86 27.64 -11.41
C THR A 139 -7.50 28.06 -10.00
N THR A 140 -8.47 28.56 -9.24
CA THR A 140 -8.19 29.25 -7.99
C THR A 140 -9.30 28.99 -6.97
N VAL A 141 -8.91 28.66 -5.74
CA VAL A 141 -9.77 28.80 -4.55
C VAL A 141 -9.48 30.16 -3.93
N ARG A 142 -10.52 30.91 -3.55
CA ARG A 142 -10.38 32.23 -2.92
C ARG A 142 -11.26 32.33 -1.69
N MET A 143 -10.65 32.69 -0.57
CA MET A 143 -11.38 33.14 0.61
C MET A 143 -11.68 34.63 0.41
N GLN A 144 -12.95 34.98 0.21
CA GLN A 144 -13.37 36.35 -0.07
C GLN A 144 -13.50 37.17 1.22
N GLU A 145 -13.34 38.49 1.13
CA GLU A 145 -13.47 39.40 2.28
C GLU A 145 -14.88 39.39 2.90
N ASP A 146 -15.90 39.01 2.12
CA ASP A 146 -17.28 38.86 2.59
C ASP A 146 -17.54 37.59 3.40
N GLY A 147 -16.52 36.75 3.60
CA GLY A 147 -16.61 35.50 4.37
C GLY A 147 -16.95 34.27 3.53
N ASN A 148 -17.03 34.37 2.21
CA ASN A 148 -17.32 33.25 1.32
C ASN A 148 -16.05 32.57 0.81
N LEU A 149 -15.98 31.24 0.86
CA LEU A 149 -14.93 30.47 0.19
C LEU A 149 -15.46 30.04 -1.18
N VAL A 150 -14.77 30.44 -2.25
CA VAL A 150 -15.21 30.17 -3.63
C VAL A 150 -14.14 29.47 -4.44
N VAL A 151 -14.56 28.56 -5.32
CA VAL A 151 -13.73 28.06 -6.42
C VAL A 151 -14.13 28.79 -7.68
N VAL A 152 -13.16 29.40 -8.36
CA VAL A 152 -13.39 30.23 -9.54
C VAL A 152 -12.60 29.75 -10.75
N THR A 153 -13.17 29.94 -11.94
CA THR A 153 -12.48 29.77 -13.22
C THR A 153 -11.35 30.76 -13.41
N GLY A 154 -10.45 30.50 -14.38
CA GLY A 154 -9.42 31.48 -14.78
C GLY A 154 -9.98 32.82 -15.28
N SER A 155 -11.27 32.90 -15.62
CA SER A 155 -11.98 34.15 -15.93
C SER A 155 -12.61 34.84 -14.71
N GLY A 156 -12.46 34.26 -13.51
CA GLY A 156 -13.04 34.75 -12.26
C GLY A 156 -14.50 34.35 -12.02
N THR A 157 -15.06 33.43 -12.81
CA THR A 157 -16.45 32.97 -12.64
C THR A 157 -16.52 31.92 -11.53
N PRO A 158 -17.36 32.10 -10.49
CA PRO A 158 -17.51 31.10 -9.44
C PRO A 158 -18.22 29.84 -9.96
N VAL A 159 -17.67 28.68 -9.63
CA VAL A 159 -18.21 27.35 -9.98
C VAL A 159 -18.59 26.52 -8.75
N TRP A 160 -18.11 26.91 -7.57
CA TRP A 160 -18.52 26.40 -6.26
C TRP A 160 -18.38 27.51 -5.21
N ALA A 161 -19.21 27.48 -4.17
CA ALA A 161 -19.15 28.41 -3.04
C ALA A 161 -19.63 27.73 -1.76
N SER A 162 -19.03 28.06 -0.61
CA SER A 162 -19.43 27.57 0.73
C SER A 162 -20.79 28.10 1.20
N GLY A 163 -21.34 29.13 0.53
CA GLY A 163 -22.61 29.73 0.89
C GLY A 163 -22.55 30.62 2.13
N THR A 164 -21.36 31.01 2.56
CA THR A 164 -21.10 31.82 3.77
C THR A 164 -20.92 33.31 3.47
N ALA A 165 -21.42 33.78 2.33
CA ALA A 165 -21.38 35.20 1.99
C ALA A 165 -22.14 36.04 3.03
N GLY A 166 -21.46 37.04 3.60
CA GLY A 166 -21.96 37.86 4.70
C GLY A 166 -21.32 37.55 6.05
N GLU A 167 -20.58 36.44 6.16
CA GLU A 167 -19.78 36.08 7.35
C GLU A 167 -18.44 36.82 7.36
N THR A 168 -18.49 38.16 7.23
CA THR A 168 -17.33 39.03 7.03
C THR A 168 -16.26 38.81 8.11
N GLY A 169 -15.01 38.62 7.69
CA GLY A 169 -13.89 38.32 8.57
C GLY A 169 -13.75 36.85 8.96
N ALA A 170 -14.60 35.95 8.44
CA ALA A 170 -14.35 34.52 8.53
C ALA A 170 -13.03 34.13 7.83
N LEU A 171 -12.40 33.07 8.32
CA LEU A 171 -11.21 32.46 7.71
C LEU A 171 -11.46 30.99 7.44
N ALA A 172 -10.78 30.43 6.43
CA ALA A 172 -10.75 28.99 6.20
C ALA A 172 -9.60 28.37 6.97
N LEU A 173 -9.83 27.27 7.68
CA LEU A 173 -8.85 26.58 8.50
C LEU A 173 -8.87 25.07 8.21
N ILE A 174 -7.73 24.49 7.81
CA ILE A 174 -7.58 23.04 7.71
C ILE A 174 -7.12 22.48 9.06
N GLN A 175 -7.86 21.52 9.59
CA GLN A 175 -7.62 20.90 10.90
C GLN A 175 -6.94 19.52 10.74
N ASP A 176 -6.28 19.06 11.80
CA ASP A 176 -5.53 17.79 11.79
C ASP A 176 -6.41 16.54 11.61
N ASP A 177 -7.72 16.68 11.86
CA ASP A 177 -8.73 15.65 11.64
C ASP A 177 -9.21 15.56 10.18
N GLY A 178 -8.67 16.39 9.29
CA GLY A 178 -9.01 16.38 7.86
C GLY A 178 -10.26 17.19 7.50
N GLN A 179 -10.74 18.07 8.38
CA GLN A 179 -11.84 19.00 8.08
C GLN A 179 -11.34 20.39 7.71
N LEU A 180 -11.96 20.98 6.68
CA LEU A 180 -11.83 22.40 6.38
C LEU A 180 -13.02 23.14 7.01
N VAL A 181 -12.72 24.10 7.88
CA VAL A 181 -13.74 24.84 8.65
C VAL A 181 -13.63 26.32 8.34
N LEU A 182 -14.75 26.97 8.05
CA LEU A 182 -14.85 28.42 8.02
C LEU A 182 -15.19 28.92 9.42
N VAL A 183 -14.26 29.61 10.05
CA VAL A 183 -14.37 30.08 11.44
C VAL A 183 -14.63 31.58 11.44
N ARG A 184 -15.69 32.02 12.12
CA ARG A 184 -16.04 33.43 12.30
C ARG A 184 -15.07 34.12 13.27
N PRO A 185 -14.98 35.46 13.27
CA PRO A 185 -14.14 36.19 14.23
C PRO A 185 -14.45 35.93 15.70
N ASN A 186 -15.68 35.53 16.04
CA ASN A 186 -16.09 35.19 17.39
C ASN A 186 -15.74 33.75 17.80
N GLY A 187 -15.14 32.97 16.91
CA GLY A 187 -14.74 31.57 17.12
C GLY A 187 -15.79 30.53 16.70
N ASP A 188 -17.00 30.94 16.30
CA ASP A 188 -18.04 30.00 15.88
C ASP A 188 -17.80 29.49 14.45
N THR A 189 -18.15 28.23 14.19
CA THR A 189 -18.11 27.66 12.85
C THR A 189 -19.24 28.21 11.98
N ALA A 190 -18.88 28.84 10.86
CA ALA A 190 -19.81 29.27 9.81
C ALA A 190 -20.19 28.14 8.85
N TRP A 191 -19.23 27.27 8.56
CA TRP A 191 -19.38 26.12 7.66
C TRP A 191 -18.26 25.12 7.94
N SER A 192 -18.54 23.83 7.85
CA SER A 192 -17.52 22.78 7.81
C SER A 192 -17.68 21.92 6.57
N SER A 193 -16.57 21.40 6.04
CA SER A 193 -16.60 20.36 5.01
C SER A 193 -17.34 19.09 5.46
N ALA A 194 -17.53 18.91 6.77
CA ALA A 194 -18.36 17.86 7.35
C ALA A 194 -19.87 18.15 7.27
N ASP A 195 -20.30 19.41 7.22
CA ASP A 195 -21.71 19.79 7.10
C ASP A 195 -22.22 19.59 5.66
N GLU A 196 -21.32 19.68 4.67
CA GLU A 196 -21.56 19.27 3.28
C GLU A 196 -21.32 17.78 3.02
N GLN A 197 -20.96 17.02 4.06
CA GLN A 197 -21.02 15.58 4.00
C GLN A 197 -22.51 15.19 4.02
N GLU A 198 -23.13 15.17 2.83
CA GLU A 198 -24.23 14.21 2.60
C GLU A 198 -23.79 12.88 3.24
N PRO A 199 -24.67 12.21 4.00
CA PRO A 199 -24.30 11.05 4.83
C PRO A 199 -23.38 10.20 4.00
N GLU A 200 -22.15 9.94 4.50
CA GLU A 200 -21.03 9.38 3.72
C GLU A 200 -21.57 8.64 2.51
N PRO A 201 -21.31 9.06 1.25
CA PRO A 201 -21.78 8.26 0.13
C PRO A 201 -21.19 6.90 0.40
N GLU A 202 -22.05 5.94 0.77
CA GLU A 202 -21.62 4.59 1.11
C GLU A 202 -20.61 4.24 0.02
N PRO A 203 -19.35 3.91 0.37
CA PRO A 203 -18.29 3.76 -0.63
C PRO A 203 -18.91 2.93 -1.72
N ILE A 204 -19.07 3.44 -2.95
CA ILE A 204 -20.00 2.81 -3.90
C ILE A 204 -19.58 1.34 -4.01
N ALA A 205 -20.35 0.48 -3.33
CA ALA A 205 -19.79 -0.69 -2.62
C ALA A 205 -19.33 -1.79 -3.57
N ASP A 206 -19.73 -1.59 -4.81
CA ASP A 206 -19.47 -2.33 -6.02
C ASP A 206 -20.53 -1.96 -7.07
N VAL A 207 -21.68 -1.39 -6.71
CA VAL A 207 -22.84 -1.18 -7.61
C VAL A 207 -23.07 0.28 -8.03
N LEU A 208 -23.23 0.54 -9.32
CA LEU A 208 -23.82 1.76 -9.87
C LEU A 208 -25.27 1.50 -10.29
N ASP A 209 -26.22 2.04 -9.53
CA ASP A 209 -27.66 1.88 -9.79
C ASP A 209 -28.16 2.76 -10.95
N SER A 210 -29.32 2.40 -11.49
CA SER A 210 -29.99 3.14 -12.56
C SER A 210 -30.24 4.60 -12.15
N GLY A 211 -29.90 5.54 -13.05
CA GLY A 211 -29.95 6.98 -12.83
C GLY A 211 -28.72 7.57 -12.15
N ARG A 212 -27.72 6.75 -11.76
CA ARG A 212 -26.48 7.22 -11.12
C ARG A 212 -25.32 7.30 -12.10
N GLU A 213 -24.31 8.07 -11.75
CA GLU A 213 -23.10 8.26 -12.55
C GLU A 213 -21.81 8.17 -11.72
N LEU A 214 -20.71 7.86 -12.41
CA LEU A 214 -19.34 8.05 -11.94
C LEU A 214 -18.73 9.24 -12.68
N SER A 215 -18.40 10.27 -11.92
CA SER A 215 -17.58 11.40 -12.36
C SER A 215 -16.12 10.98 -12.55
N PRO A 216 -15.27 11.80 -13.21
CA PRO A 216 -13.84 11.57 -13.22
C PRO A 216 -13.29 11.35 -11.81
N GLU A 217 -12.36 10.41 -11.70
CA GLU A 217 -11.67 9.92 -10.49
C GLU A 217 -12.53 9.08 -9.53
N GLN A 218 -13.81 8.89 -9.83
CA GLN A 218 -14.66 7.98 -9.07
C GLN A 218 -14.53 6.54 -9.57
N GLN A 219 -14.84 5.60 -8.68
CA GLN A 219 -14.72 4.18 -8.97
C GLN A 219 -15.79 3.34 -8.27
N LEU A 220 -16.10 2.19 -8.87
CA LEU A 220 -16.70 1.06 -8.17
C LEU A 220 -15.59 0.17 -7.66
N THR A 221 -15.66 -0.25 -6.40
CA THR A 221 -14.68 -1.18 -5.82
C THR A 221 -15.40 -2.46 -5.47
N ALA A 222 -14.87 -3.62 -5.87
CA ALA A 222 -15.41 -4.90 -5.44
C ALA A 222 -15.34 -4.99 -3.90
N SER A 223 -16.30 -5.69 -3.29
CA SER A 223 -16.38 -5.82 -1.82
C SER A 223 -15.11 -6.41 -1.15
N ASP A 224 -14.26 -7.13 -1.90
CA ASP A 224 -12.98 -7.65 -1.42
C ASP A 224 -11.79 -6.66 -1.55
N GLY A 225 -12.01 -5.49 -2.15
CA GLY A 225 -11.03 -4.43 -2.37
C GLY A 225 -10.00 -4.70 -3.47
N ARG A 226 -10.05 -5.85 -4.15
CA ARG A 226 -9.00 -6.28 -5.09
C ARG A 226 -9.21 -5.82 -6.52
N SER A 227 -10.46 -5.54 -6.87
CA SER A 227 -10.84 -5.15 -8.22
C SER A 227 -11.64 -3.87 -8.19
N ARG A 228 -11.45 -3.01 -9.19
CA ARG A 228 -12.15 -1.73 -9.29
C ARG A 228 -12.43 -1.35 -10.74
N ALA A 229 -13.53 -0.65 -10.98
CA ALA A 229 -13.81 0.03 -12.24
C ALA A 229 -13.72 1.53 -12.00
N ALA A 230 -12.70 2.19 -12.54
CA ALA A 230 -12.39 3.59 -12.30
C ALA A 230 -12.64 4.42 -13.56
N MET A 231 -13.40 5.50 -13.41
CA MET A 231 -13.52 6.56 -14.41
C MET A 231 -12.30 7.47 -14.23
N GLN A 232 -11.31 7.39 -15.10
CA GLN A 232 -10.06 8.13 -14.95
C GLN A 232 -10.18 9.59 -15.38
N SER A 233 -9.27 10.44 -14.90
CA SER A 233 -9.21 11.87 -15.24
C SER A 233 -8.93 12.15 -16.73
N ASP A 234 -8.27 11.22 -17.42
CA ASP A 234 -8.06 11.27 -18.87
C ASP A 234 -9.33 10.96 -19.69
N GLY A 235 -10.42 10.61 -19.01
CA GLY A 235 -11.72 10.32 -19.60
C GLY A 235 -11.89 8.86 -20.04
N ASN A 236 -11.05 7.96 -19.55
CA ASN A 236 -11.13 6.52 -19.81
C ASN A 236 -11.79 5.78 -18.64
N LEU A 237 -12.81 4.96 -18.91
CA LEU A 237 -13.27 3.97 -17.93
C LEU A 237 -12.40 2.72 -18.01
N VAL A 238 -11.73 2.36 -16.91
CA VAL A 238 -10.79 1.24 -16.84
C VAL A 238 -11.14 0.29 -15.70
N VAL A 239 -11.19 -1.01 -15.99
CA VAL A 239 -11.31 -2.06 -14.99
C VAL A 239 -9.91 -2.54 -14.60
N TYR A 240 -9.61 -2.47 -13.32
CA TYR A 240 -8.41 -3.00 -12.69
C TYR A 240 -8.74 -4.25 -11.88
N VAL A 241 -7.90 -5.27 -12.02
CA VAL A 241 -7.94 -6.50 -11.21
C VAL A 241 -6.54 -6.68 -10.61
N ASP A 242 -6.45 -6.72 -9.28
CA ASP A 242 -5.19 -6.76 -8.54
C ASP A 242 -4.25 -5.59 -8.92
N GLY A 243 -4.82 -4.40 -9.10
CA GLY A 243 -4.09 -3.18 -9.49
C GLY A 243 -3.65 -3.14 -10.97
N SER A 244 -3.89 -4.18 -11.76
CA SER A 244 -3.52 -4.24 -13.18
C SER A 244 -4.73 -3.95 -14.08
N PRO A 245 -4.62 -3.09 -15.10
CA PRO A 245 -5.71 -2.82 -16.03
C PRO A 245 -6.01 -4.07 -16.87
N ARG A 246 -7.29 -4.48 -16.93
CA ARG A 246 -7.74 -5.68 -17.66
C ARG A 246 -8.69 -5.37 -18.81
N TRP A 247 -9.41 -4.26 -18.72
CA TRP A 247 -10.29 -3.77 -19.77
C TRP A 247 -10.39 -2.26 -19.68
N SER A 248 -10.65 -1.64 -20.81
CA SER A 248 -10.82 -0.21 -20.93
C SER A 248 -11.89 0.06 -21.98
N SER A 249 -12.68 1.11 -21.74
CA SER A 249 -13.61 1.66 -22.73
C SER A 249 -12.91 2.30 -23.94
N VAL A 250 -11.59 2.54 -23.84
CA VAL A 250 -10.75 3.23 -24.83
C VAL A 250 -11.25 4.64 -25.14
N THR A 251 -12.05 5.23 -24.24
CA THR A 251 -12.49 6.61 -24.35
C THR A 251 -11.41 7.54 -23.83
N SER A 252 -11.38 8.75 -24.38
CA SER A 252 -10.49 9.82 -23.94
C SER A 252 -11.25 11.14 -23.93
N GLY A 253 -10.77 12.10 -23.15
CA GLY A 253 -11.36 13.43 -22.99
C GLY A 253 -11.66 13.73 -21.53
N ALA A 254 -10.93 14.72 -20.97
CA ALA A 254 -11.14 15.18 -19.62
C ALA A 254 -12.63 15.55 -19.38
N GLY A 255 -13.14 15.18 -18.21
CA GLY A 255 -14.55 15.41 -17.85
C GLY A 255 -15.53 14.37 -18.38
N ASN A 256 -15.09 13.31 -19.08
CA ASN A 256 -15.98 12.19 -19.39
C ASN A 256 -16.53 11.57 -18.09
N ARG A 257 -17.81 11.19 -18.11
CA ARG A 257 -18.48 10.50 -17.00
C ARG A 257 -19.17 9.24 -17.47
N LEU A 258 -19.24 8.23 -16.62
CA LEU A 258 -20.03 7.01 -16.85
C LEU A 258 -21.40 7.18 -16.20
N ALA A 259 -22.49 7.06 -16.95
CA ALA A 259 -23.84 7.05 -16.41
C ALA A 259 -24.51 5.69 -16.65
N MET A 260 -25.11 5.11 -15.61
CA MET A 260 -26.08 4.04 -15.75
C MET A 260 -27.45 4.69 -15.97
N GLN A 261 -27.89 4.82 -17.21
CA GLN A 261 -29.09 5.57 -17.56
C GLN A 261 -30.38 4.86 -17.12
N THR A 262 -31.49 5.61 -17.02
CA THR A 262 -32.80 5.09 -16.58
C THR A 262 -33.45 4.15 -17.59
N ASP A 263 -33.02 4.20 -18.85
CA ASP A 263 -33.42 3.26 -19.90
C ASP A 263 -32.68 1.91 -19.80
N GLY A 264 -31.72 1.78 -18.90
CA GLY A 264 -30.91 0.58 -18.70
C GLY A 264 -29.62 0.49 -19.50
N ASN A 265 -29.24 1.54 -20.24
CA ASN A 265 -27.96 1.60 -20.95
C ASN A 265 -26.87 2.22 -20.06
N ALA A 266 -25.65 1.67 -20.10
CA ALA A 266 -24.49 2.33 -19.50
C ALA A 266 -23.71 3.09 -20.56
N VAL A 267 -23.42 4.37 -20.30
CA VAL A 267 -22.88 5.30 -21.30
C VAL A 267 -21.73 6.09 -20.70
N VAL A 268 -20.57 6.09 -21.36
CA VAL A 268 -19.51 7.08 -21.12
C VAL A 268 -19.76 8.26 -22.06
N SER A 269 -19.88 9.46 -21.51
CA SER A 269 -20.19 10.67 -22.28
C SER A 269 -19.34 11.85 -21.86
N ALA A 270 -19.05 12.73 -22.82
CA ALA A 270 -18.37 14.00 -22.61
C ALA A 270 -19.28 15.02 -21.90
N PRO A 271 -18.70 16.09 -21.31
CA PRO A 271 -19.46 17.25 -20.86
C PRO A 271 -20.30 17.79 -22.03
N GLY A 272 -21.62 17.94 -21.86
CA GLY A 272 -22.52 18.41 -22.92
C GLY A 272 -23.18 17.34 -23.80
N SER A 273 -23.17 16.05 -23.40
CA SER A 273 -24.01 14.96 -23.95
C SER A 273 -23.44 14.15 -25.14
N GLY A 274 -22.16 14.31 -25.47
CA GLY A 274 -21.53 13.49 -26.52
C GLY A 274 -21.22 12.07 -26.05
N VAL A 275 -21.93 11.06 -26.57
CA VAL A 275 -21.66 9.64 -26.29
C VAL A 275 -20.29 9.24 -26.85
N ARG A 276 -19.42 8.68 -25.99
CA ARG A 276 -18.08 8.18 -26.36
C ARG A 276 -18.02 6.66 -26.40
N TRP A 277 -18.73 6.02 -25.47
CA TRP A 277 -18.88 4.57 -25.40
C TRP A 277 -20.23 4.22 -24.79
N GLN A 278 -20.77 3.07 -25.15
CA GLN A 278 -21.99 2.54 -24.54
C GLN A 278 -21.97 1.01 -24.48
N ALA A 279 -22.62 0.45 -23.46
CA ALA A 279 -22.71 -1.00 -23.27
C ALA A 279 -23.72 -1.68 -24.23
N GLY A 280 -24.65 -0.91 -24.80
CA GLY A 280 -25.65 -1.42 -25.74
C GLY A 280 -26.79 -2.16 -25.05
N THR A 281 -27.21 -1.71 -23.86
CA THR A 281 -28.27 -2.36 -23.05
C THR A 281 -29.58 -1.55 -22.89
N PRO A 282 -30.00 -0.65 -23.80
CA PRO A 282 -31.22 0.14 -23.62
C PRO A 282 -32.48 -0.75 -23.59
N GLY A 283 -33.58 -0.22 -23.03
CA GLY A 283 -34.85 -0.93 -22.89
C GLY A 283 -34.92 -1.87 -21.68
N ASN A 284 -33.98 -1.73 -20.73
CA ASN A 284 -33.91 -2.51 -19.49
C ASN A 284 -33.99 -1.57 -18.26
N PRO A 285 -35.13 -0.88 -18.03
CA PRO A 285 -35.25 0.07 -16.93
C PRO A 285 -34.97 -0.61 -15.58
N GLY A 286 -34.25 0.10 -14.71
CA GLY A 286 -33.79 -0.43 -13.43
C GLY A 286 -32.58 -1.39 -13.52
N ALA A 287 -31.93 -1.49 -14.69
CA ALA A 287 -30.65 -2.17 -14.78
C ALA A 287 -29.57 -1.45 -13.95
N ARG A 288 -28.65 -2.23 -13.40
CA ARG A 288 -27.55 -1.75 -12.56
C ARG A 288 -26.24 -2.37 -13.00
N MET A 289 -25.15 -1.63 -12.84
CA MET A 289 -23.78 -2.10 -13.09
C MET A 289 -23.12 -2.48 -11.77
N ARG A 290 -22.37 -3.58 -11.71
CA ARG A 290 -21.66 -4.04 -10.50
C ARG A 290 -20.26 -4.52 -10.78
N MET A 291 -19.30 -4.08 -9.97
CA MET A 291 -17.94 -4.60 -9.90
C MET A 291 -17.88 -5.81 -8.97
N GLN A 292 -17.69 -7.00 -9.51
CA GLN A 292 -17.74 -8.24 -8.75
C GLN A 292 -16.35 -8.62 -8.19
N ASN A 293 -16.31 -9.40 -7.11
CA ASN A 293 -15.06 -9.90 -6.50
C ASN A 293 -14.27 -10.82 -7.44
N ASP A 294 -14.93 -11.40 -8.44
CA ASP A 294 -14.26 -12.17 -9.49
C ASP A 294 -13.51 -11.27 -10.50
N GLY A 295 -13.54 -9.95 -10.35
CA GLY A 295 -12.88 -9.00 -11.23
C GLY A 295 -13.71 -8.58 -12.43
N ASN A 296 -14.95 -9.05 -12.58
CA ASN A 296 -15.83 -8.69 -13.70
C ASN A 296 -16.70 -7.49 -13.37
N LEU A 297 -16.77 -6.52 -14.30
CA LEU A 297 -17.79 -5.49 -14.31
C LEU A 297 -19.00 -5.98 -15.12
N VAL A 298 -20.17 -6.06 -14.49
CA VAL A 298 -21.39 -6.67 -15.07
C VAL A 298 -22.58 -5.72 -14.99
N ILE A 299 -23.38 -5.63 -16.06
CA ILE A 299 -24.69 -4.97 -16.04
C ILE A 299 -25.76 -6.05 -15.96
N THR A 300 -26.65 -5.95 -14.97
CA THR A 300 -27.78 -6.85 -14.78
C THR A 300 -29.10 -6.09 -14.88
N ALA A 301 -30.09 -6.68 -15.54
CA ALA A 301 -31.48 -6.19 -15.51
C ALA A 301 -32.03 -6.21 -14.08
N ALA A 302 -33.13 -5.48 -13.83
CA ALA A 302 -33.82 -5.50 -12.53
C ALA A 302 -34.22 -6.93 -12.08
N SER A 303 -34.44 -7.86 -13.02
CA SER A 303 -34.70 -9.27 -12.74
C SER A 303 -33.47 -10.10 -12.33
N GLY A 304 -32.27 -9.52 -12.36
CA GLY A 304 -31.00 -10.22 -12.10
C GLY A 304 -30.36 -10.89 -13.33
N ARG A 305 -31.00 -10.85 -14.50
CA ARG A 305 -30.43 -11.39 -15.75
C ARG A 305 -29.23 -10.56 -16.21
N PRO A 306 -28.07 -11.15 -16.54
CA PRO A 306 -26.94 -10.41 -17.10
C PRO A 306 -27.27 -9.88 -18.50
N LEU A 307 -26.95 -8.62 -18.74
CA LEU A 307 -27.16 -7.91 -20.02
C LEU A 307 -25.83 -7.65 -20.73
N TRP A 308 -24.78 -7.36 -19.96
CA TRP A 308 -23.44 -7.08 -20.47
C TRP A 308 -22.39 -7.44 -19.42
N ALA A 309 -21.19 -7.81 -19.86
CA ALA A 309 -20.05 -8.01 -18.98
C ALA A 309 -18.75 -7.58 -19.67
N SER A 310 -17.84 -6.99 -18.91
CA SER A 310 -16.50 -6.63 -19.37
C SER A 310 -15.65 -7.85 -19.76
N SER A 311 -16.06 -9.06 -19.34
CA SER A 311 -15.34 -10.32 -19.54
C SER A 311 -13.92 -10.28 -18.96
N THR A 312 -13.77 -9.50 -17.88
CA THR A 312 -12.53 -9.32 -17.12
C THR A 312 -12.50 -10.17 -15.87
N SER A 313 -13.53 -11.01 -15.68
CA SER A 313 -13.50 -12.04 -14.66
C SER A 313 -12.13 -12.68 -14.70
N ARG A 314 -11.47 -12.62 -13.55
CA ARG A 314 -10.34 -13.46 -13.20
C ARG A 314 -10.69 -14.82 -13.76
N ALA A 315 -9.86 -15.32 -14.69
CA ALA A 315 -10.06 -16.62 -15.29
C ALA A 315 -10.49 -17.58 -14.17
N PRO A 316 -11.56 -18.40 -14.38
CA PRO A 316 -12.20 -19.13 -13.30
C PRO A 316 -11.10 -19.77 -12.47
N GLU A 317 -11.12 -19.51 -11.15
CA GLU A 317 -10.09 -20.01 -10.25
C GLU A 317 -10.15 -21.54 -10.25
N ILE A 318 -9.43 -22.12 -11.20
CA ILE A 318 -8.85 -23.42 -11.03
C ILE A 318 -7.56 -23.11 -10.26
N ARG A 319 -7.72 -22.77 -8.97
CA ARG A 319 -6.65 -22.22 -8.11
C ARG A 319 -5.46 -23.12 -8.27
N ASP A 320 -5.56 -24.31 -7.73
CA ASP A 320 -4.58 -25.36 -7.77
C ASP A 320 -5.15 -26.63 -8.41
N VAL A 321 -6.47 -26.82 -8.46
CA VAL A 321 -7.12 -28.09 -8.83
C VAL A 321 -8.00 -28.00 -10.07
N LEU A 322 -7.62 -28.67 -11.16
CA LEU A 322 -8.48 -28.96 -12.32
C LEU A 322 -9.32 -30.22 -12.04
N SER A 323 -10.62 -30.03 -11.82
CA SER A 323 -11.56 -31.11 -11.50
C SER A 323 -11.97 -31.92 -12.73
N SER A 324 -12.39 -33.17 -12.52
CA SER A 324 -12.98 -34.03 -13.57
C SER A 324 -14.04 -33.30 -14.39
N GLY A 325 -13.95 -33.40 -15.72
CA GLY A 325 -14.79 -32.71 -16.70
C GLY A 325 -14.39 -31.25 -16.99
N SER A 326 -13.43 -30.69 -16.25
CA SER A 326 -12.96 -29.31 -16.45
C SER A 326 -11.79 -29.24 -17.42
N ARG A 327 -11.55 -28.05 -17.97
CA ARG A 327 -10.46 -27.80 -18.92
C ARG A 327 -9.78 -26.45 -18.73
N LEU A 328 -8.52 -26.37 -19.15
CA LEU A 328 -7.77 -25.15 -19.41
C LEU A 328 -7.61 -24.97 -20.92
N SER A 329 -7.76 -23.74 -21.40
CA SER A 329 -7.41 -23.29 -22.75
C SER A 329 -6.05 -22.59 -22.74
N ARG A 330 -5.48 -22.32 -23.92
CA ARG A 330 -4.22 -21.55 -24.03
C ARG A 330 -4.27 -20.25 -23.22
N GLY A 331 -3.13 -19.92 -22.61
CA GLY A 331 -2.96 -18.76 -21.74
C GLY A 331 -3.50 -18.95 -20.32
N GLN A 332 -4.20 -20.06 -20.03
CA GLN A 332 -4.72 -20.36 -18.69
C GLN A 332 -3.75 -21.22 -17.88
N GLN A 333 -3.89 -21.19 -16.56
CA GLN A 333 -2.98 -21.89 -15.64
C GLN A 333 -3.67 -22.32 -14.34
N LEU A 334 -3.09 -23.34 -13.71
CA LEU A 334 -3.19 -23.64 -12.28
C LEU A 334 -2.05 -22.95 -11.56
N THR A 335 -2.27 -22.52 -10.32
CA THR A 335 -1.32 -21.87 -9.41
C THR A 335 -1.37 -22.55 -8.04
N SER A 336 -0.23 -22.92 -7.48
CA SER A 336 -0.19 -23.53 -6.15
C SER A 336 -0.82 -22.62 -5.09
N PRO A 337 -1.38 -23.17 -3.99
CA PRO A 337 -1.98 -22.36 -2.92
C PRO A 337 -1.09 -21.24 -2.36
N ASP A 338 0.23 -21.43 -2.35
CA ASP A 338 1.22 -20.42 -1.92
C ASP A 338 1.62 -19.41 -3.01
N GLY A 339 1.07 -19.54 -4.22
CA GLY A 339 1.34 -18.66 -5.36
C GLY A 339 2.68 -18.87 -6.05
N ARG A 340 3.53 -19.79 -5.57
CA ARG A 340 4.94 -19.91 -6.00
C ARG A 340 5.17 -20.82 -7.19
N SER A 341 4.23 -21.71 -7.48
CA SER A 341 4.31 -22.67 -8.58
C SER A 341 3.05 -22.58 -9.44
N ARG A 342 3.16 -22.90 -10.73
CA ARG A 342 2.02 -22.86 -11.65
C ARG A 342 2.15 -23.90 -12.75
N ALA A 343 1.04 -24.49 -13.18
CA ALA A 343 0.96 -25.30 -14.39
C ALA A 343 0.20 -24.51 -15.45
N SER A 344 0.85 -24.08 -16.51
CA SER A 344 0.27 -23.23 -17.55
C SER A 344 0.21 -23.97 -18.88
N LEU A 345 -0.96 -23.94 -19.52
CA LEU A 345 -1.06 -24.21 -20.95
C LEU A 345 -0.74 -22.88 -21.66
N GLN A 346 0.50 -22.75 -22.11
CA GLN A 346 1.05 -21.51 -22.61
C GLN A 346 0.39 -21.07 -23.94
N GLY A 347 0.59 -19.82 -24.33
CA GLY A 347 0.11 -19.30 -25.61
C GLY A 347 0.73 -20.02 -26.82
N ASP A 348 1.96 -20.52 -26.68
CA ASP A 348 2.62 -21.33 -27.69
C ASP A 348 2.05 -22.77 -27.79
N GLY A 349 1.11 -23.14 -26.92
CA GLY A 349 0.44 -24.45 -26.89
C GLY A 349 1.13 -25.50 -26.03
N ASN A 350 2.23 -25.18 -25.35
CA ASN A 350 2.88 -26.11 -24.44
C ASN A 350 2.26 -26.10 -23.04
N LEU A 351 1.93 -27.28 -22.51
CA LEU A 351 1.69 -27.40 -21.07
C LEU A 351 3.03 -27.45 -20.33
N ALA A 352 3.30 -26.49 -19.47
CA ALA A 352 4.49 -26.48 -18.63
C ALA A 352 4.19 -26.19 -17.16
N VAL A 353 4.99 -26.80 -16.29
CA VAL A 353 5.02 -26.51 -14.86
C VAL A 353 6.17 -25.56 -14.59
N TYR A 354 5.87 -24.48 -13.88
CA TYR A 354 6.82 -23.50 -13.39
C TYR A 354 6.87 -23.56 -11.87
N SER A 355 8.05 -23.36 -11.31
CA SER A 355 8.22 -23.07 -9.89
C SER A 355 9.18 -21.90 -9.74
N ARG A 356 8.75 -20.86 -9.01
CA ARG A 356 9.48 -19.59 -8.83
C ARG A 356 9.89 -18.90 -10.13
N GLY A 357 9.13 -19.12 -11.20
CA GLY A 357 9.40 -18.55 -12.52
C GLY A 357 10.19 -19.45 -13.46
N ASP A 358 10.87 -20.49 -12.96
CA ASP A 358 11.62 -21.44 -13.78
C ASP A 358 10.72 -22.55 -14.31
N VAL A 359 10.89 -22.95 -15.57
CA VAL A 359 10.27 -24.15 -16.13
C VAL A 359 10.90 -25.39 -15.48
N ARG A 360 10.07 -26.23 -14.85
CA ARG A 360 10.49 -27.47 -14.16
C ARG A 360 10.13 -28.72 -14.93
N TRP A 361 9.07 -28.65 -15.73
CA TRP A 361 8.59 -29.75 -16.56
C TRP A 361 7.77 -29.19 -17.73
N GLY A 362 7.71 -29.93 -18.84
CA GLY A 362 6.87 -29.60 -19.99
C GLY A 362 6.36 -30.86 -20.70
N ALA A 363 5.15 -30.77 -21.23
CA ALA A 363 4.49 -31.87 -21.95
C ALA A 363 5.00 -32.04 -23.39
N GLY A 364 5.70 -31.06 -23.95
CA GLY A 364 6.22 -31.11 -25.32
C GLY A 364 5.15 -30.85 -26.38
N THR A 365 4.12 -30.06 -26.06
CA THR A 365 2.95 -29.84 -26.92
C THR A 365 3.00 -28.51 -27.70
N GLN A 366 4.18 -27.90 -27.81
CA GLN A 366 4.41 -26.62 -28.50
C GLN A 366 3.85 -26.64 -29.92
N GLY A 367 3.30 -25.51 -30.36
CA GLY A 367 2.74 -25.30 -31.69
C GLY A 367 1.28 -25.76 -31.80
N GLU A 368 0.94 -26.93 -31.26
CA GLU A 368 -0.35 -27.58 -31.53
C GLU A 368 -1.32 -27.61 -30.35
N GLY A 369 -0.84 -27.56 -29.09
CA GLY A 369 -1.70 -27.74 -27.91
C GLY A 369 -2.70 -26.61 -27.70
N GLU A 370 -3.99 -26.96 -27.59
CA GLU A 370 -5.10 -26.00 -27.51
C GLU A 370 -5.84 -26.08 -26.17
N THR A 371 -6.02 -27.29 -25.65
CA THR A 371 -6.80 -27.50 -24.44
C THR A 371 -6.18 -28.61 -23.59
N LEU A 372 -6.02 -28.37 -22.30
CA LEU A 372 -5.76 -29.40 -21.29
C LEU A 372 -7.08 -29.74 -20.61
N SER A 373 -7.52 -30.99 -20.69
CA SER A 373 -8.77 -31.45 -20.05
C SER A 373 -8.47 -32.51 -19.00
N MET A 374 -9.05 -32.37 -17.82
CA MET A 374 -9.18 -33.48 -16.88
C MET A 374 -10.45 -34.24 -17.25
N GLN A 375 -10.32 -35.31 -18.02
CA GLN A 375 -11.44 -36.05 -18.60
C GLN A 375 -12.21 -36.84 -17.52
N SER A 376 -13.47 -37.18 -17.81
CA SER A 376 -14.36 -37.89 -16.88
C SER A 376 -13.92 -39.33 -16.56
N ASP A 377 -13.11 -39.92 -17.43
CA ASP A 377 -12.48 -41.22 -17.23
C ASP A 377 -11.26 -41.19 -16.28
N GLY A 378 -10.86 -40.00 -15.82
CA GLY A 378 -9.72 -39.80 -14.94
C GLY A 378 -8.40 -39.54 -15.65
N ASN A 379 -8.38 -39.29 -16.95
CA ASN A 379 -7.16 -38.96 -17.70
C ASN A 379 -6.99 -37.45 -17.88
N ALA A 380 -5.80 -36.91 -17.62
CA ALA A 380 -5.46 -35.53 -17.97
C ALA A 380 -4.83 -35.53 -19.37
N VAL A 381 -5.42 -34.81 -20.32
CA VAL A 381 -5.03 -34.87 -21.75
C VAL A 381 -4.89 -33.47 -22.32
N VAL A 382 -3.76 -33.19 -22.98
CA VAL A 382 -3.59 -32.02 -23.86
C VAL A 382 -3.99 -32.41 -25.28
N THR A 383 -4.89 -31.67 -25.89
CA THR A 383 -5.35 -31.90 -27.27
C THR A 383 -5.07 -30.71 -28.18
N SER A 384 -4.91 -30.98 -29.48
CA SER A 384 -4.89 -29.95 -30.51
C SER A 384 -6.26 -29.31 -30.72
N ALA A 385 -6.33 -28.24 -31.54
CA ALA A 385 -7.58 -27.61 -31.94
C ALA A 385 -8.53 -28.56 -32.71
N SER A 386 -7.99 -29.59 -33.38
CA SER A 386 -8.78 -30.63 -34.05
C SER A 386 -9.20 -31.78 -33.12
N GLY A 387 -8.86 -31.70 -31.83
CA GLY A 387 -9.18 -32.73 -30.82
C GLY A 387 -8.22 -33.91 -30.79
N ARG A 388 -7.11 -33.88 -31.54
CA ARG A 388 -6.09 -34.94 -31.50
C ARG A 388 -5.33 -34.88 -30.16
N PRO A 389 -5.18 -35.99 -29.41
CA PRO A 389 -4.39 -36.01 -28.20
C PRO A 389 -2.90 -35.85 -28.53
N LEU A 390 -2.23 -34.95 -27.81
CA LEU A 390 -0.80 -34.63 -27.96
C LEU A 390 0.00 -35.12 -26.77
N TRP A 391 -0.60 -35.08 -25.57
CA TRP A 391 -0.02 -35.61 -24.34
C TRP A 391 -1.13 -36.15 -23.43
N ALA A 392 -0.86 -37.19 -22.66
CA ALA A 392 -1.79 -37.75 -21.67
C ALA A 392 -1.07 -38.25 -20.43
N SER A 393 -1.71 -38.13 -19.25
CA SER A 393 -1.17 -38.64 -17.98
C SER A 393 -1.19 -40.16 -17.86
N GLY A 394 -1.98 -40.86 -18.70
CA GLY A 394 -2.09 -42.31 -18.68
C GLY A 394 -2.92 -42.85 -17.51
N THR A 395 -3.82 -42.04 -16.96
CA THR A 395 -4.59 -42.35 -15.73
C THR A 395 -6.05 -42.71 -15.99
N ALA A 396 -6.41 -42.99 -17.24
CA ALA A 396 -7.75 -43.42 -17.64
C ALA A 396 -8.24 -44.64 -16.84
N GLY A 397 -9.56 -44.73 -16.63
CA GLY A 397 -10.19 -45.77 -15.79
C GLY A 397 -10.29 -45.39 -14.30
N ASN A 398 -10.00 -44.14 -13.94
CA ASN A 398 -10.08 -43.62 -12.57
C ASN A 398 -11.07 -42.43 -12.51
N PRO A 399 -12.38 -42.65 -12.68
CA PRO A 399 -13.36 -41.56 -12.72
C PRO A 399 -13.37 -40.74 -11.43
N GLY A 400 -13.65 -39.45 -11.54
CA GLY A 400 -13.62 -38.51 -10.42
C GLY A 400 -12.21 -38.09 -9.98
N SER A 401 -11.18 -38.42 -10.77
CA SER A 401 -9.82 -37.92 -10.54
C SER A 401 -9.73 -36.40 -10.77
N ARG A 402 -8.75 -35.78 -10.14
CA ARG A 402 -8.45 -34.34 -10.25
C ARG A 402 -6.97 -34.13 -10.51
N LEU A 403 -6.61 -33.09 -11.24
CA LEU A 403 -5.23 -32.67 -11.46
C LEU A 403 -4.94 -31.47 -10.54
N GLN A 404 -3.87 -31.51 -9.75
CA GLN A 404 -3.57 -30.52 -8.71
C GLN A 404 -2.13 -30.01 -8.78
N MET A 405 -1.95 -28.70 -8.78
CA MET A 405 -0.68 -27.98 -8.68
C MET A 405 -0.33 -27.74 -7.20
N GLN A 406 0.76 -28.32 -6.73
CA GLN A 406 1.13 -28.30 -5.32
C GLN A 406 2.19 -27.23 -5.00
N ASN A 407 2.27 -26.84 -3.72
CA ASN A 407 3.24 -25.84 -3.23
C ASN A 407 4.70 -26.30 -3.41
N ASP A 408 4.95 -27.61 -3.45
CA ASP A 408 6.29 -28.19 -3.68
C ASP A 408 6.75 -28.12 -5.15
N GLY A 409 5.89 -27.61 -6.04
CA GLY A 409 6.19 -27.48 -7.47
C GLY A 409 5.77 -28.68 -8.31
N ASN A 410 5.11 -29.68 -7.72
CA ASN A 410 4.65 -30.87 -8.43
C ASN A 410 3.21 -30.72 -8.92
N LEU A 411 2.96 -31.15 -10.16
CA LEU A 411 1.64 -31.28 -10.74
C LEU A 411 1.22 -32.75 -10.68
N VAL A 412 0.13 -33.06 -9.97
CA VAL A 412 -0.25 -34.44 -9.63
C VAL A 412 -1.69 -34.74 -10.00
N VAL A 413 -1.95 -35.90 -10.61
CA VAL A 413 -3.31 -36.45 -10.74
C VAL A 413 -3.62 -37.29 -9.50
N TYR A 414 -4.63 -36.90 -8.75
CA TYR A 414 -5.15 -37.66 -7.62
C TYR A 414 -6.45 -38.39 -8.01
N SER A 415 -6.57 -39.65 -7.58
CA SER A 415 -7.84 -40.38 -7.62
C SER A 415 -8.88 -39.68 -6.74
N ALA A 416 -10.15 -40.06 -6.91
CA ALA A 416 -11.24 -39.62 -6.02
C ALA A 416 -10.95 -39.92 -4.52
N SER A 417 -10.20 -40.99 -4.23
CA SER A 417 -9.78 -41.36 -2.87
C SER A 417 -8.52 -40.66 -2.37
N GLY A 418 -7.91 -39.78 -3.18
CA GLY A 418 -6.70 -39.04 -2.82
C GLY A 418 -5.38 -39.78 -3.03
N ARG A 419 -5.38 -40.91 -3.76
CA ARG A 419 -4.14 -41.61 -4.17
C ARG A 419 -3.52 -40.91 -5.38
N ALA A 420 -2.23 -40.62 -5.35
CA ALA A 420 -1.52 -40.12 -6.52
C ALA A 420 -1.48 -41.20 -7.62
N LEU A 421 -1.91 -40.86 -8.83
CA LEU A 421 -1.97 -41.74 -10.00
C LEU A 421 -0.89 -41.41 -11.03
N TRP A 422 -0.55 -40.12 -11.13
CA TRP A 422 0.51 -39.59 -11.99
C TRP A 422 1.07 -38.32 -11.36
N ALA A 423 2.35 -38.04 -11.59
CA ALA A 423 2.97 -36.78 -11.21
C ALA A 423 3.90 -36.30 -12.34
N SER A 424 4.14 -34.99 -12.42
CA SER A 424 5.15 -34.43 -13.32
C SER A 424 6.58 -34.85 -13.00
N ASP A 425 6.78 -35.58 -11.90
CA ASP A 425 8.08 -36.02 -11.36
C ASP A 425 9.11 -34.88 -11.33
N THR A 426 8.62 -33.66 -11.10
CA THR A 426 9.48 -32.53 -10.75
C THR A 426 10.08 -32.90 -9.40
N PRO A 427 11.40 -33.17 -9.29
CA PRO A 427 12.00 -33.49 -8.00
C PRO A 427 11.57 -32.41 -7.00
N PRO A 428 11.26 -32.76 -5.72
CA PRO A 428 10.87 -31.77 -4.74
C PRO A 428 11.92 -30.66 -4.83
N ALA A 429 11.47 -29.42 -5.02
CA ALA A 429 12.39 -28.30 -4.95
C ALA A 429 13.26 -28.56 -3.70
N PRO A 430 14.59 -28.55 -3.81
CA PRO A 430 15.44 -28.72 -2.63
C PRO A 430 14.85 -27.84 -1.54
N PRO A 431 14.65 -28.37 -0.30
CA PRO A 431 13.89 -27.68 0.74
C PRO A 431 14.31 -26.23 0.70
N ALA A 432 13.32 -25.35 0.46
CA ALA A 432 13.51 -24.01 -0.08
C ALA A 432 14.93 -23.48 0.21
N PRO A 433 15.77 -23.13 -0.79
CA PRO A 433 16.87 -22.24 -0.46
C PRO A 433 16.19 -21.07 0.24
N ALA A 434 16.59 -20.85 1.51
CA ALA A 434 16.10 -19.77 2.34
C ALA A 434 15.94 -18.55 1.43
N VAL A 435 14.78 -17.90 1.44
CA VAL A 435 14.67 -16.56 0.87
C VAL A 435 15.78 -15.80 1.57
N ARG A 436 16.90 -15.56 0.86
CA ARG A 436 18.09 -15.00 1.50
C ARG A 436 17.80 -13.52 1.64
N ASP A 437 17.14 -13.19 2.74
CA ASP A 437 17.21 -11.88 3.35
C ASP A 437 18.68 -11.54 3.66
N THR A 438 19.51 -12.56 3.89
CA THR A 438 20.87 -12.42 4.40
C THR A 438 21.96 -12.65 3.35
N LEU A 439 22.83 -11.65 3.18
CA LEU A 439 24.15 -11.78 2.56
C LEU A 439 25.19 -12.04 3.66
N SER A 440 25.70 -13.27 3.71
CA SER A 440 26.72 -13.68 4.68
C SER A 440 28.11 -13.13 4.35
N SER A 441 28.97 -13.01 5.35
CA SER A 441 30.40 -12.71 5.17
C SER A 441 31.05 -13.60 4.10
N GLY A 442 31.87 -13.00 3.25
CA GLY A 442 32.49 -13.60 2.06
C GLY A 442 31.57 -13.76 0.85
N SER A 443 30.28 -13.38 0.94
CA SER A 443 29.32 -13.51 -0.16
C SER A 443 29.14 -12.20 -0.92
N ARG A 444 28.66 -12.30 -2.17
CA ARG A 444 28.46 -11.16 -3.06
C ARG A 444 27.11 -11.17 -3.77
N LEU A 445 26.65 -9.98 -4.15
CA LEU A 445 25.53 -9.69 -5.03
C LEU A 445 26.07 -9.07 -6.32
N ALA A 446 25.92 -9.77 -7.43
CA ALA A 446 26.25 -9.25 -8.75
C ALA A 446 25.12 -8.34 -9.28
N SER A 447 25.45 -7.53 -10.29
CA SER A 447 24.47 -6.75 -11.06
C SER A 447 23.25 -7.61 -11.48
N GLY A 448 22.05 -7.08 -11.26
CA GLY A 448 20.75 -7.73 -11.46
C GLY A 448 20.28 -8.65 -10.33
N GLN A 449 21.12 -8.93 -9.32
CA GLN A 449 20.76 -9.80 -8.21
C GLN A 449 20.21 -9.01 -7.00
N LEU A 450 19.46 -9.68 -6.13
CA LEU A 450 18.81 -9.06 -4.97
C LEU A 450 18.80 -9.93 -3.70
N LEU A 451 18.69 -9.28 -2.54
CA LEU A 451 18.16 -9.87 -1.31
C LEU A 451 16.68 -9.54 -1.22
N ARG A 452 15.87 -10.46 -0.68
CA ARG A 452 14.44 -10.24 -0.46
C ARG A 452 14.11 -10.51 0.99
N SER A 453 13.34 -9.63 1.61
CA SER A 453 12.86 -9.83 2.98
C SER A 453 12.04 -11.12 3.09
N SER A 454 11.97 -11.67 4.31
CA SER A 454 11.28 -12.94 4.56
C SER A 454 9.78 -12.90 4.23
N ASP A 455 9.14 -11.74 4.38
CA ASP A 455 7.73 -11.49 4.01
C ASP A 455 7.54 -11.15 2.52
N GLY A 456 8.64 -11.00 1.77
CA GLY A 456 8.64 -10.66 0.35
C GLY A 456 8.38 -9.20 0.01
N GLY A 457 8.08 -8.36 1.00
CA GLY A 457 7.63 -6.97 0.83
C GLY A 457 8.74 -5.96 0.59
N SER A 458 9.99 -6.32 0.83
CA SER A 458 11.16 -5.44 0.66
C SER A 458 12.32 -6.18 -0.02
N GLU A 459 13.15 -5.45 -0.75
CA GLU A 459 14.26 -6.01 -1.52
C GLU A 459 15.46 -5.05 -1.59
N ALA A 460 16.67 -5.58 -1.53
CA ALA A 460 17.91 -4.85 -1.80
C ALA A 460 18.48 -5.35 -3.12
N VAL A 461 18.52 -4.51 -4.14
CA VAL A 461 18.85 -4.88 -5.52
C VAL A 461 20.15 -4.20 -5.94
N MET A 462 21.12 -4.98 -6.40
CA MET A 462 22.28 -4.46 -7.12
C MET A 462 21.85 -4.28 -8.59
N GLN A 463 21.49 -3.07 -8.98
CA GLN A 463 20.85 -2.79 -10.27
C GLN A 463 21.81 -2.84 -11.45
N GLY A 464 21.26 -2.96 -12.66
CA GLY A 464 22.01 -3.05 -13.92
C GLY A 464 22.81 -1.79 -14.27
N ASP A 465 22.35 -0.63 -13.79
CA ASP A 465 23.04 0.65 -13.91
C ASP A 465 24.21 0.82 -12.93
N GLY A 466 24.38 -0.15 -12.02
CA GLY A 466 25.46 -0.18 -11.03
C GLY A 466 25.11 0.47 -9.70
N ASN A 467 23.85 0.80 -9.44
CA ASN A 467 23.39 1.31 -8.14
C ASN A 467 22.91 0.17 -7.22
N LEU A 468 23.24 0.22 -5.93
CA LEU A 468 22.62 -0.65 -4.93
C LEU A 468 21.43 0.10 -4.32
N VAL A 469 20.21 -0.42 -4.49
CA VAL A 469 18.98 0.25 -4.06
C VAL A 469 18.15 -0.68 -3.19
N VAL A 470 17.63 -0.15 -2.08
CA VAL A 470 16.65 -0.81 -1.23
C VAL A 470 15.26 -0.32 -1.59
N TYR A 471 14.37 -1.24 -1.91
CA TYR A 471 12.95 -1.02 -2.13
C TYR A 471 12.14 -1.60 -0.97
N SER A 472 11.08 -0.90 -0.58
CA SER A 472 10.04 -1.45 0.27
C SER A 472 8.69 -1.12 -0.36
N ARG A 473 7.84 -2.14 -0.51
CA ARG A 473 6.54 -2.05 -1.20
C ARG A 473 6.61 -1.37 -2.57
N GLY A 474 7.69 -1.64 -3.31
CA GLY A 474 7.92 -1.10 -4.65
C GLY A 474 8.46 0.33 -4.71
N SER A 475 8.62 1.01 -3.56
CA SER A 475 9.21 2.37 -3.49
C SER A 475 10.66 2.31 -3.02
N ALA A 476 11.55 3.08 -3.66
CA ALA A 476 12.94 3.18 -3.24
C ALA A 476 13.02 3.88 -1.86
N ARG A 477 13.73 3.27 -0.92
CA ARG A 477 13.88 3.75 0.46
C ARG A 477 15.29 4.26 0.75
N TRP A 478 16.29 3.68 0.08
CA TRP A 478 17.68 4.04 0.22
C TRP A 478 18.46 3.61 -1.02
N ALA A 479 19.54 4.33 -1.36
CA ALA A 479 20.46 3.94 -2.40
C ALA A 479 21.91 4.27 -2.00
N ALA A 480 22.85 3.46 -2.47
CA ALA A 480 24.29 3.68 -2.25
C ALA A 480 24.86 4.85 -3.06
N GLY A 481 24.11 5.35 -4.07
CA GLY A 481 24.55 6.43 -4.95
C GLY A 481 25.67 6.02 -5.90
N THR A 482 25.82 4.72 -6.16
CA THR A 482 26.85 4.18 -7.06
C THR A 482 26.31 4.09 -8.49
N SER A 483 27.18 4.21 -9.47
CA SER A 483 26.83 4.09 -10.89
C SER A 483 27.94 3.40 -11.69
N GLY A 484 27.60 2.88 -12.86
CA GLY A 484 28.51 2.17 -13.76
C GLY A 484 28.19 0.69 -13.87
N GLY A 485 27.97 0.21 -15.10
CA GLY A 485 27.61 -1.18 -15.36
C GLY A 485 28.64 -2.18 -14.83
N GLY A 486 28.16 -3.28 -14.28
CA GLY A 486 29.00 -4.37 -13.74
C GLY A 486 29.48 -4.17 -12.30
N ASN A 487 28.96 -3.18 -11.58
CA ASN A 487 29.18 -3.06 -10.14
C ASN A 487 28.61 -4.30 -9.40
N ARG A 488 29.23 -4.64 -8.26
CA ARG A 488 28.79 -5.74 -7.38
C ARG A 488 28.88 -5.32 -5.91
N LEU A 489 27.97 -5.78 -5.08
CA LEU A 489 28.07 -5.65 -3.62
C LEU A 489 28.76 -6.90 -3.05
N GLU A 490 29.65 -6.73 -2.08
CA GLU A 490 30.35 -7.80 -1.41
C GLU A 490 30.34 -7.57 0.11
N MET A 491 29.81 -8.54 0.86
CA MET A 491 29.96 -8.59 2.32
C MET A 491 31.28 -9.29 2.60
N GLN A 492 32.30 -8.54 2.98
CA GLN A 492 33.67 -9.03 3.10
C GLN A 492 33.89 -9.89 4.35
N SER A 493 35.01 -10.60 4.39
CA SER A 493 35.42 -11.43 5.52
C SER A 493 35.78 -10.62 6.76
N ASP A 494 36.20 -9.37 6.59
CA ASP A 494 36.57 -8.43 7.66
C ASP A 494 35.36 -7.75 8.33
N GLY A 495 34.14 -8.00 7.81
CA GLY A 495 32.90 -7.42 8.31
C GLY A 495 32.43 -6.16 7.58
N ASN A 496 33.17 -5.66 6.59
CA ASN A 496 32.75 -4.50 5.79
C ASN A 496 31.83 -4.94 4.64
N ALA A 497 30.89 -4.09 4.23
CA ALA A 497 30.12 -4.28 3.01
C ALA A 497 30.53 -3.23 1.98
N VAL A 498 30.95 -3.66 0.79
CA VAL A 498 31.54 -2.77 -0.21
C VAL A 498 30.90 -3.01 -1.57
N VAL A 499 30.51 -1.92 -2.25
CA VAL A 499 30.16 -1.97 -3.68
C VAL A 499 31.43 -1.72 -4.48
N TYR A 500 31.82 -2.70 -5.29
CA TYR A 500 32.96 -2.65 -6.18
C TYR A 500 32.54 -2.39 -7.62
N ALA A 501 33.34 -1.63 -8.35
CA ALA A 501 33.29 -1.58 -9.80
C ALA A 501 33.70 -2.92 -10.43
N GLY A 502 33.29 -3.15 -11.67
CA GLY A 502 33.74 -4.31 -12.45
C GLY A 502 35.28 -4.40 -12.58
N SER A 503 35.97 -3.26 -12.54
CA SER A 503 37.45 -3.16 -12.53
C SER A 503 38.09 -3.39 -11.16
N GLY A 504 37.30 -3.56 -10.09
CA GLY A 504 37.79 -3.82 -8.72
C GLY A 504 37.93 -2.59 -7.82
N GLY A 505 37.72 -1.37 -8.32
CA GLY A 505 37.73 -0.16 -7.49
C GLY A 505 36.50 -0.05 -6.57
N ALA A 506 36.69 0.28 -5.29
CA ALA A 506 35.58 0.48 -4.37
C ALA A 506 34.80 1.77 -4.71
N ARG A 507 33.47 1.70 -4.74
CA ARG A 507 32.54 2.80 -5.06
C ARG A 507 31.75 3.28 -3.85
N TRP A 508 31.44 2.37 -2.93
CA TRP A 508 30.76 2.65 -1.67
C TRP A 508 31.18 1.60 -0.63
N GLN A 509 31.17 1.96 0.66
CA GLN A 509 31.37 1.01 1.75
C GLN A 509 30.54 1.38 2.99
N SER A 510 30.21 0.39 3.81
CA SER A 510 29.42 0.57 5.04
C SER A 510 30.22 1.07 6.25
N GLY A 511 31.55 1.04 6.19
CA GLY A 511 32.42 1.49 7.29
C GLY A 511 32.43 0.55 8.50
N THR A 512 32.13 -0.74 8.29
CA THR A 512 31.95 -1.74 9.37
C THR A 512 33.10 -2.75 9.46
N ALA A 513 34.24 -2.44 8.83
CA ALA A 513 35.46 -3.25 8.90
C ALA A 513 35.92 -3.47 10.35
N GLY A 514 36.52 -4.63 10.62
CA GLY A 514 36.96 -5.02 11.97
C GLY A 514 35.91 -5.78 12.78
N SER A 515 34.82 -6.21 12.14
CA SER A 515 33.82 -7.12 12.72
C SER A 515 33.67 -8.41 11.87
N PRO A 516 34.68 -9.31 11.84
CA PRO A 516 34.66 -10.49 11.00
C PRO A 516 33.43 -11.38 11.22
N GLY A 517 32.92 -11.97 10.14
CA GLY A 517 31.71 -12.81 10.19
C GLY A 517 30.39 -12.03 10.27
N SER A 518 30.42 -10.70 10.14
CA SER A 518 29.20 -9.90 10.04
C SER A 518 28.37 -10.28 8.82
N ARG A 519 27.06 -10.08 8.90
CA ARG A 519 26.10 -10.41 7.83
C ARG A 519 25.19 -9.22 7.55
N MET A 520 24.83 -9.02 6.29
CA MET A 520 23.86 -7.99 5.88
C MET A 520 22.49 -8.64 5.68
N VAL A 521 21.41 -8.06 6.22
CA VAL A 521 20.06 -8.64 6.25
C VAL A 521 19.02 -7.64 5.76
N MET A 522 18.22 -8.02 4.76
CA MET A 522 17.05 -7.29 4.27
C MET A 522 15.84 -7.62 5.14
N GLN A 523 15.42 -6.67 5.96
CA GLN A 523 14.32 -6.86 6.90
C GLN A 523 12.96 -6.54 6.29
N ASN A 524 11.91 -7.07 6.90
CA ASN A 524 10.52 -6.90 6.46
C ASN A 524 10.05 -5.43 6.57
N ASP A 525 10.65 -4.66 7.48
CA ASP A 525 10.36 -3.24 7.70
C ASP A 525 10.95 -2.30 6.63
N GLY A 526 11.70 -2.84 5.66
CA GLY A 526 12.35 -2.06 4.61
C GLY A 526 13.77 -1.61 4.94
N ASN A 527 14.36 -2.09 6.04
CA ASN A 527 15.74 -1.79 6.42
C ASN A 527 16.72 -2.89 5.98
N LEU A 528 17.81 -2.49 5.34
CA LEU A 528 18.96 -3.35 5.08
C LEU A 528 19.99 -3.09 6.19
N VAL A 529 20.26 -4.10 7.02
CA VAL A 529 21.05 -3.94 8.25
C VAL A 529 22.25 -4.88 8.27
N ILE A 530 23.42 -4.39 8.68
CA ILE A 530 24.59 -5.23 8.97
C ILE A 530 24.59 -5.58 10.44
N TYR A 531 24.58 -6.87 10.74
CA TYR A 531 24.70 -7.40 12.09
C TYR A 531 26.06 -8.04 12.31
N SER A 532 26.67 -7.74 13.47
CA SER A 532 27.77 -8.53 14.02
C SER A 532 27.36 -9.99 14.24
N PRO A 533 28.32 -10.92 14.40
CA PRO A 533 28.03 -12.30 14.77
C PRO A 533 27.19 -12.42 16.06
N GLN A 534 27.35 -11.47 16.99
CA GLN A 534 26.63 -11.40 18.27
C GLN A 534 25.24 -10.72 18.15
N GLY A 535 24.83 -10.30 16.95
CA GLY A 535 23.50 -9.72 16.71
C GLY A 535 23.38 -8.22 16.99
N ARG A 536 24.47 -7.52 17.32
CA ARG A 536 24.49 -6.04 17.35
C ARG A 536 24.43 -5.47 15.95
N ALA A 537 23.51 -4.53 15.70
CA ALA A 537 23.46 -3.77 14.45
C ALA A 537 24.67 -2.83 14.36
N LEU A 538 25.39 -2.89 13.25
CA LEU A 538 26.60 -2.10 12.97
C LEU A 538 26.32 -0.99 11.94
N TRP A 539 25.33 -1.19 11.07
CA TRP A 539 24.92 -0.25 10.03
C TRP A 539 23.48 -0.57 9.58
N ALA A 540 22.71 0.44 9.14
CA ALA A 540 21.36 0.26 8.59
C ALA A 540 21.08 1.26 7.45
N SER A 541 20.29 0.84 6.45
CA SER A 541 19.94 1.68 5.28
C SER A 541 18.92 2.77 5.58
N ALA A 542 18.03 2.57 6.56
CA ALA A 542 17.39 3.69 7.23
C ALA A 542 18.15 3.95 8.51
N GLN A 543 18.99 4.98 8.48
CA GLN A 543 19.29 5.69 9.71
C GLN A 543 18.03 6.49 10.07
N ALA A 544 17.59 6.44 11.34
CA ALA A 544 16.95 7.62 11.93
C ALA A 544 17.77 8.81 11.49
N ALA A 545 17.12 9.86 10.96
CA ALA A 545 17.79 11.01 10.37
C ALA A 545 19.12 11.25 11.11
N ALA A 546 20.24 11.03 10.41
CA ALA A 546 21.44 11.69 10.86
C ALA A 546 21.02 13.16 10.99
N PRO A 547 21.25 13.83 12.14
CA PRO A 547 21.09 15.27 12.16
C PRO A 547 21.83 15.77 10.93
N ALA A 548 21.16 16.60 10.11
CA ALA A 548 21.77 17.23 8.95
C ALA A 548 23.21 17.60 9.31
N PRO A 549 24.22 17.39 8.43
CA PRO A 549 25.61 17.63 8.79
C PRO A 549 25.66 18.96 9.51
N GLY A 550 25.89 18.89 10.83
CA GLY A 550 26.03 20.08 11.61
C GLY A 550 27.17 20.87 10.97
N PRO A 551 27.19 22.20 11.10
CA PRO A 551 28.41 22.93 10.80
C PRO A 551 29.54 22.15 11.48
N GLY A 552 30.51 21.70 10.68
CA GLY A 552 31.54 20.76 11.15
C GLY A 552 32.14 21.25 12.47
N ARG A 553 32.53 20.32 13.36
CA ARG A 553 33.09 20.60 14.70
C ARG A 553 33.76 21.98 14.69
N PRO A 554 33.21 22.98 15.40
CA PRO A 554 33.76 24.32 15.39
C PRO A 554 35.27 24.27 15.66
N ALA A 555 36.06 25.07 14.94
CA ALA A 555 37.50 25.16 15.22
C ALA A 555 37.69 25.50 16.70
N TYR A 556 38.65 24.86 17.37
CA TYR A 556 38.90 25.08 18.79
C TYR A 556 39.10 26.59 19.04
N PRO A 557 38.21 27.23 19.81
CA PRO A 557 38.22 28.68 19.89
C PRO A 557 39.36 29.23 20.77
N GLY A 558 40.01 28.36 21.55
CA GLY A 558 40.93 28.78 22.61
C GLY A 558 40.21 29.47 23.76
N ASP A 559 40.97 29.85 24.78
CA ASP A 559 40.53 30.61 25.96
C ASP A 559 40.42 32.13 25.68
N ALA A 560 40.11 32.49 24.43
CA ALA A 560 40.23 33.85 23.91
C ALA A 560 39.08 34.79 24.31
N VAL A 561 38.07 34.29 25.01
CA VAL A 561 36.88 35.05 25.45
C VAL A 561 36.60 34.79 26.92
N ASN A 562 36.01 35.77 27.59
CA ASN A 562 35.50 35.67 28.96
C ASN A 562 34.10 36.30 29.05
N CYS A 563 33.49 36.31 30.25
CA CYS A 563 32.14 36.82 30.45
C CYS A 563 31.92 38.28 30.06
N ASP A 564 32.94 39.13 30.12
CA ASP A 564 32.84 40.56 29.76
C ASP A 564 32.81 40.78 28.23
N ASP A 565 33.14 39.75 27.43
CA ASP A 565 33.15 39.81 25.96
C ASP A 565 31.75 39.58 25.35
N PHE A 566 30.76 39.22 26.17
CA PHE A 566 29.38 38.96 25.73
C PHE A 566 28.43 40.09 26.15
N PRO A 567 27.50 40.51 25.28
CA PRO A 567 26.57 41.59 25.59
C PRO A 567 25.51 41.22 26.65
N ASP A 568 25.25 39.93 26.82
CA ASP A 568 24.32 39.38 27.81
C ASP A 568 24.61 37.90 28.11
N GLN A 569 24.02 37.38 29.19
CA GLN A 569 24.18 35.98 29.63
C GLN A 569 23.68 34.99 28.58
N ALA A 570 22.59 35.31 27.86
CA ALA A 570 22.07 34.44 26.81
C ALA A 570 23.06 34.26 25.65
N SER A 571 23.85 35.30 25.33
CA SER A 571 24.90 35.25 24.32
C SER A 571 26.11 34.43 24.79
N ALA A 572 26.48 34.55 26.07
CA ALA A 572 27.50 33.71 26.69
C ALA A 572 27.07 32.23 26.75
N GLN A 573 25.82 31.96 27.10
CA GLN A 573 25.24 30.60 27.13
C GLN A 573 25.23 29.97 25.74
N ARG A 574 24.84 30.72 24.69
CA ARG A 574 24.89 30.21 23.31
C ARG A 574 26.30 29.85 22.87
N TYR A 575 27.31 30.62 23.31
CA TYR A 575 28.70 30.29 23.05
C TYR A 575 29.12 29.03 23.82
N PHE A 576 28.80 28.94 25.11
CA PHE A 576 29.07 27.77 25.94
C PHE A 576 28.42 26.50 25.37
N ASP A 577 27.12 26.54 25.06
CA ASP A 577 26.37 25.41 24.49
C ASP A 577 26.94 24.94 23.14
N LEU A 578 27.51 25.87 22.35
CA LEU A 578 28.11 25.56 21.05
C LEU A 578 29.44 24.78 21.18
N TYR A 579 30.27 25.08 22.19
CA TYR A 579 31.63 24.51 22.31
C TYR A 579 31.77 23.46 23.41
N TYR A 580 30.99 23.54 24.50
CA TYR A 580 31.04 22.66 25.66
C TYR A 580 30.96 21.16 25.31
N PRO A 581 30.07 20.72 24.40
CA PRO A 581 30.00 19.31 24.00
C PRO A 581 31.26 18.78 23.30
N TYR A 582 32.10 19.66 22.75
CA TYR A 582 33.27 19.28 21.94
C TYR A 582 34.61 19.47 22.64
N TYR A 583 34.68 20.40 23.59
CA TYR A 583 35.92 20.85 24.20
C TYR A 583 35.80 21.14 25.71
N GLY A 584 34.62 20.98 26.31
CA GLY A 584 34.36 21.39 27.71
C GLY A 584 34.28 22.90 27.86
N ASP A 585 34.39 23.40 29.10
CA ASP A 585 34.41 24.84 29.38
C ASP A 585 35.76 25.49 28.99
N VAL A 586 35.98 25.67 27.69
CA VAL A 586 37.24 26.15 27.11
C VAL A 586 37.59 27.57 27.55
N ALA A 587 36.59 28.39 27.89
CA ALA A 587 36.76 29.80 28.24
C ALA A 587 36.48 30.11 29.73
N GLY A 588 36.27 29.08 30.56
CA GLY A 588 36.05 29.26 32.00
C GLY A 588 34.77 30.05 32.31
N LEU A 589 33.74 29.89 31.48
CA LEU A 589 32.49 30.65 31.56
C LEU A 589 31.53 30.08 32.61
N ASP A 590 31.67 28.80 32.96
CA ASP A 590 30.85 28.08 33.96
C ASP A 590 31.77 27.63 35.11
N ARG A 591 31.90 28.49 36.12
CA ARG A 591 32.89 28.29 37.20
C ARG A 591 32.42 27.31 38.26
N ASP A 592 31.12 27.16 38.43
CA ASP A 592 30.48 26.32 39.43
C ASP A 592 29.98 24.98 38.86
N GLU A 593 30.21 24.75 37.56
CA GLU A 593 29.97 23.50 36.82
C GLU A 593 28.50 23.08 36.82
N ASP A 594 27.59 24.04 36.88
CA ASP A 594 26.16 23.80 36.94
C ASP A 594 25.50 23.79 35.54
N GLY A 595 26.28 24.13 34.50
CA GLY A 595 25.88 24.19 33.11
C GLY A 595 25.43 25.56 32.63
N PHE A 596 25.48 26.60 33.47
CA PHE A 596 25.08 27.96 33.13
C PHE A 596 26.29 28.90 33.02
N ALA A 597 26.54 29.39 31.81
CA ALA A 597 27.67 30.27 31.54
C ALA A 597 27.39 31.72 31.98
N CYS A 598 28.39 32.33 32.63
CA CYS A 598 28.43 33.74 32.98
C CYS A 598 27.19 34.23 33.73
N GLU A 599 26.68 33.39 34.63
CA GLU A 599 25.65 33.83 35.55
C GLU A 599 26.16 35.02 36.39
N SER A 600 25.30 36.02 36.51
CA SER A 600 25.59 37.17 37.36
C SER A 600 25.46 36.69 38.80
N ASN A 601 26.56 36.70 39.56
CA ASN A 601 26.49 36.61 41.01
C ASN A 601 25.67 37.77 41.60
#